data_AF-A0A1Z8LDR5-F1
#
_entry.id   AF-A0A1Z8LDR5-F1
#
_cell.length_a   1.000
_cell.length_b   1.000
_cell.length_c   1.000
_cell.angle_alpha   90.00
_cell.angle_beta   90.00
_cell.angle_gamma   90.00
#
_symmetry.space_group_name_H-M   'P 1'
#
loop_
_entity.id
_entity.type
_entity.pdbx_description
1 polymer ?
#
loop_
_entity_poly.entity_id
_entity_poly.type
_entity_poly.pdbx_seq_one_letter_code
_entity_poly.pdbx_strand_id
1 'polypeptide(L)'
;HRTKSGIMLGLGEEVDEVRQSLHDLREANVDVVTLGQYLQPTSNHLPVNNFVEPDVFKQLEEEALKLGFIHVESGPLVRSSYHAEKHIL
;
A
#
# COMPACT_ATOMS: atom_id res chain seq x y z
N HIS A 1 -6.66 -0.14 -19.89
CA HIS A 1 -5.65 -0.76 -19.00
C HIS A 1 -5.70 -0.01 -17.68
N ARG A 2 -5.82 -0.70 -16.55
CA ARG A 2 -5.69 -0.10 -15.21
C ARG A 2 -4.34 -0.54 -14.65
N THR A 3 -3.47 0.40 -14.31
CA THR A 3 -2.15 0.13 -13.75
C THR A 3 -2.27 -0.02 -12.23
N LYS A 4 -1.74 -1.12 -11.70
CA LYS A 4 -1.76 -1.42 -10.25
C LYS A 4 -0.34 -1.50 -9.71
N SER A 5 -0.12 -0.92 -8.54
CA SER A 5 1.11 -1.07 -7.75
C SER A 5 0.77 -1.35 -6.28
N GLY A 6 1.78 -1.66 -5.46
CA GLY A 6 1.59 -1.86 -4.03
C GLY A 6 2.84 -1.61 -3.21
N ILE A 7 2.62 -1.22 -1.96
CA ILE A 7 3.67 -0.95 -0.97
C ILE A 7 3.41 -1.86 0.23
N MET A 8 4.46 -2.57 0.68
CA MET A 8 4.43 -3.34 1.92
C MET A 8 5.06 -2.51 3.03
N LEU A 9 4.32 -2.31 4.11
CA LEU A 9 4.73 -1.52 5.26
C LEU A 9 5.27 -2.42 6.38
N GLY A 10 6.12 -1.88 7.25
CA GLY A 10 6.73 -2.59 8.37
C GLY A 10 8.12 -3.15 8.08
N LEU A 11 8.81 -2.63 7.06
CA LEU A 11 10.19 -2.97 6.71
C LEU A 11 11.20 -1.93 7.24
N GLY A 12 10.73 -0.86 7.86
CA GLY A 12 11.54 0.20 8.46
C GLY A 12 11.47 1.54 7.76
N GLU A 13 10.52 1.68 6.84
CA GLU A 13 10.16 2.95 6.22
C GLU A 13 9.50 3.90 7.22
N GLU A 14 9.78 5.19 7.07
CA GLU A 14 9.04 6.25 7.75
C GLU A 14 7.75 6.58 6.98
N VAL A 15 6.72 7.06 7.69
CA VAL A 15 5.42 7.37 7.07
C VAL A 15 5.56 8.37 5.92
N ASP A 16 6.47 9.35 6.04
CA ASP A 16 6.70 10.34 4.99
C ASP A 16 7.36 9.76 3.73
N GLU A 17 8.14 8.68 3.85
CA GLU A 17 8.68 7.96 2.68
C GLU A 17 7.57 7.21 1.92
N VAL A 18 6.60 6.66 2.66
CA VAL A 18 5.40 6.04 2.06
C VAL A 18 4.57 7.09 1.35
N ARG A 19 4.39 8.28 1.94
CA ARG A 19 3.70 9.41 1.31
C ARG A 19 4.39 9.83 0.02
N GLN A 20 5.70 10.01 0.04
CA GLN A 20 6.47 10.35 -1.16
C GLN A 20 6.28 9.28 -2.25
N SER A 21 6.31 8.00 -1.88
CA SER A 21 6.08 6.89 -2.82
C SER A 21 4.67 6.95 -3.44
N LEU A 22 3.64 7.33 -2.67
CA LEU A 22 2.28 7.53 -3.21
C LEU A 22 2.22 8.66 -4.24
N HIS A 23 2.94 9.75 -4.01
CA HIS A 23 3.08 10.83 -4.98
C HIS A 23 3.77 10.35 -6.25
N ASP A 24 4.91 9.68 -6.14
CA ASP A 24 5.68 9.16 -7.27
C ASP A 24 4.85 8.18 -8.13
N LEU A 25 4.09 7.29 -7.48
CA LEU A 25 3.18 6.37 -8.16
C LEU A 25 2.08 7.12 -8.92
N ARG A 26 1.55 8.22 -8.38
CA ARG A 26 0.57 9.05 -9.10
C ARG A 26 1.18 9.80 -10.27
N GLU A 27 2.38 10.36 -10.12
CA GLU A 27 3.11 10.99 -11.21
C GLU A 27 3.40 10.00 -12.35
N ALA A 28 3.63 8.73 -12.00
CA ALA A 28 3.77 7.63 -12.95
C ALA A 28 2.45 7.13 -13.57
N ASN A 29 1.32 7.79 -13.30
CA ASN A 29 -0.02 7.42 -13.79
C ASN A 29 -0.50 6.03 -13.33
N VAL A 30 -0.18 5.63 -12.09
CA VAL A 30 -0.76 4.44 -11.48
C VAL A 30 -2.21 4.73 -11.05
N ASP A 31 -3.10 3.80 -11.39
CA ASP A 31 -4.55 3.94 -11.15
C ASP A 31 -4.97 3.35 -9.81
N VAL A 32 -4.34 2.24 -9.41
CA VAL A 32 -4.70 1.48 -8.21
C VAL A 32 -3.48 1.23 -7.35
N VAL A 33 -3.61 1.45 -6.04
CA VAL A 33 -2.54 1.15 -5.07
C VAL A 33 -3.05 0.27 -3.93
N THR A 34 -2.20 -0.65 -3.48
CA THR A 34 -2.45 -1.46 -2.29
C THR A 34 -1.40 -1.20 -1.22
N LEU A 35 -1.81 -0.97 0.01
CA LEU A 35 -0.96 -0.78 1.18
C LEU A 35 -1.23 -1.89 2.18
N GLY A 36 -0.23 -2.73 2.46
CA GLY A 36 -0.40 -3.89 3.33
C GLY A 36 0.76 -4.12 4.28
N GLN A 37 0.53 -4.79 5.40
CA GLN A 37 1.59 -5.14 6.34
C GLN A 37 2.50 -6.23 5.74
N TYR A 38 3.80 -5.98 5.78
CA TYR A 38 4.82 -7.00 5.59
C TYR A 38 4.72 -8.02 6.71
N LEU A 39 4.46 -9.27 6.34
CA LEU A 39 4.52 -10.41 7.25
C LEU A 39 5.67 -11.29 6.78
N GLN A 40 6.66 -11.45 7.66
CA GLN A 40 7.83 -12.28 7.41
C GLN A 40 7.37 -13.73 7.10
N PRO A 41 7.62 -14.27 5.90
CA PRO A 41 7.14 -15.61 5.54
C PRO A 41 7.84 -16.73 6.34
N THR A 42 9.16 -16.59 6.53
CA THR A 42 10.00 -17.53 7.30
C THR A 42 11.13 -16.75 7.98
N SER A 43 11.78 -17.36 8.98
CA SER A 43 12.91 -16.76 9.71
C SER A 43 14.11 -16.35 8.86
N ASN A 44 14.20 -16.83 7.62
CA ASN A 44 15.29 -16.51 6.69
C ASN A 44 15.03 -15.25 5.85
N HIS A 45 13.83 -14.66 5.95
CA HIS A 45 13.50 -13.39 5.29
C HIS A 45 13.80 -12.20 6.20
N LEU A 46 13.72 -10.99 5.66
CA LEU A 46 13.86 -9.77 6.45
C LEU A 46 12.91 -9.81 7.67
N PRO A 47 13.38 -9.45 8.87
CA PRO A 47 12.51 -9.36 10.02
C PRO A 47 11.48 -8.24 9.81
N VAL A 48 10.29 -8.41 10.38
CA VAL A 48 9.35 -7.30 10.50
C VAL A 48 9.98 -6.26 11.42
N ASN A 49 10.12 -5.02 10.96
CA ASN A 49 10.63 -3.93 11.78
C ASN A 49 9.56 -3.51 12.80
N ASN A 50 8.35 -3.25 12.30
CA ASN A 50 7.22 -2.84 13.10
C ASN A 50 5.89 -3.34 12.51
N PHE A 51 4.91 -3.54 13.39
CA PHE A 51 3.51 -3.70 12.99
C PHE A 51 2.87 -2.33 12.95
N VAL A 52 2.45 -1.91 11.76
CA VAL A 52 1.87 -0.59 11.54
C VAL A 52 0.45 -0.56 12.11
N GLU A 53 0.14 0.50 12.86
CA GLU A 53 -1.17 0.69 13.46
C GLU A 53 -2.26 0.83 12.38
N PRO A 54 -3.46 0.24 12.57
CA PRO A 54 -4.56 0.35 11.62
C PRO A 54 -4.92 1.79 11.21
N ASP A 55 -4.77 2.75 12.12
CA ASP A 55 -5.07 4.17 11.85
C ASP A 55 -4.09 4.79 10.84
N VAL A 56 -2.85 4.31 10.76
CA VAL A 56 -1.86 4.78 9.76
C VAL A 56 -2.29 4.32 8.37
N PHE A 57 -2.76 3.07 8.23
CA PHE A 57 -3.31 2.59 6.96
C PHE A 57 -4.49 3.45 6.49
N LYS A 58 -5.38 3.84 7.41
CA LYS A 58 -6.51 4.71 7.10
C LYS A 58 -6.07 6.11 6.67
N GLN A 59 -5.08 6.70 7.34
CA GLN A 59 -4.52 8.01 6.96
C GLN A 59 -3.93 7.96 5.55
N LEU A 60 -3.11 6.95 5.26
CA LEU A 60 -2.51 6.78 3.94
C LEU A 60 -3.54 6.50 2.85
N GLU A 61 -4.63 5.80 3.17
CA GLU A 61 -5.75 5.60 2.23
C GLU A 61 -6.41 6.92 1.87
N GLU A 62 -6.76 7.74 2.86
CA GLU A 62 -7.36 9.06 2.66
C GLU A 62 -6.45 9.98 1.84
N GLU A 63 -5.14 9.93 2.10
CA GLU A 63 -4.14 10.67 1.34
C GLU A 63 -4.04 10.18 -0.11
N ALA A 64 -3.91 8.87 -0.34
CA ALA A 64 -3.89 8.29 -1.68
C ALA A 64 -5.15 8.65 -2.49
N LEU A 65 -6.33 8.57 -1.89
CA LEU A 65 -7.58 8.98 -2.55
C LEU A 65 -7.56 10.46 -2.94
N LYS A 66 -7.01 11.35 -2.10
CA LYS A 66 -6.84 12.79 -2.41
C LYS A 66 -5.84 13.03 -3.55
N LEU A 67 -4.85 12.16 -3.73
CA LEU A 67 -3.89 12.21 -4.85
C LEU A 67 -4.48 11.72 -6.19
N GLY A 68 -5.70 11.16 -6.16
CA GLY A 68 -6.44 10.78 -7.36
C GLY A 68 -6.20 9.34 -7.83
N PHE A 69 -5.79 8.43 -6.93
CA PHE A 69 -5.91 7.00 -7.22
C PHE A 69 -7.40 6.64 -7.41
N ILE A 70 -7.71 5.86 -8.43
CA ILE A 70 -9.08 5.43 -8.75
C ILE A 70 -9.58 4.42 -7.71
N HIS A 71 -8.67 3.60 -7.19
CA HIS A 71 -8.97 2.63 -6.15
C HIS A 71 -7.79 2.45 -5.22
N VAL A 72 -8.06 2.36 -3.91
CA VAL A 72 -7.06 2.15 -2.87
C VAL A 72 -7.52 1.00 -2.00
N GLU A 73 -6.64 0.05 -1.73
CA GLU A 73 -6.86 -0.95 -0.70
C GLU A 73 -5.79 -0.77 0.36
N SER A 74 -6.18 -0.44 1.59
CA SER A 74 -5.23 -0.16 2.67
C SER A 74 -5.62 -0.92 3.93
N GLY A 75 -4.69 -1.68 4.50
CA GLY A 75 -4.89 -2.33 5.79
C GLY A 75 -3.92 -3.47 6.07
N PRO A 76 -3.83 -3.93 7.33
CA PRO A 76 -2.82 -4.90 7.73
C PRO A 76 -2.84 -6.20 6.92
N LEU A 77 -4.04 -6.68 6.56
CA LEU A 77 -4.22 -7.95 5.85
C LEU A 77 -4.35 -7.78 4.33
N VAL A 78 -4.20 -6.56 3.80
CA VAL A 78 -4.26 -6.32 2.36
C VAL A 78 -3.07 -7.01 1.66
N ARG A 79 -3.38 -7.62 0.52
CA ARG A 79 -2.42 -8.25 -0.38
C ARG A 79 -2.72 -7.80 -1.80
N SER A 80 -1.74 -7.87 -2.69
CA SER A 80 -1.89 -7.40 -4.08
C SER A 80 -3.00 -8.12 -4.86
N SER A 81 -3.36 -9.35 -4.48
CA SER A 81 -4.48 -10.11 -5.05
C SER A 81 -5.81 -9.97 -4.30
N TYR A 82 -5.82 -9.33 -3.12
CA TYR A 82 -7.05 -9.08 -2.37
C TYR A 82 -8.01 -8.26 -3.25
N HIS A 83 -9.25 -8.73 -3.39
CA HIS A 83 -10.31 -8.18 -4.26
C HIS A 83 -9.92 -7.71 -5.68
N ALA A 84 -8.85 -8.23 -6.29
CA ALA A 84 -8.42 -7.79 -7.62
C ALA A 84 -9.53 -7.92 -8.69
N GLU A 85 -10.47 -8.86 -8.52
CA GLU A 85 -11.66 -9.01 -9.37
C GLU A 85 -12.59 -7.79 -9.36
N LYS A 86 -12.69 -7.05 -8.24
CA LYS A 86 -13.47 -5.80 -8.16
C LYS A 86 -12.84 -4.66 -8.98
N HIS A 87 -11.57 -4.78 -9.36
CA HIS A 87 -10.83 -3.73 -10.06
C HIS A 87 -10.96 -3.83 -11.59
N ILE A 88 -11.61 -4.88 -12.10
CA ILE A 88 -11.72 -5.19 -13.54
C ILE A 88 -13.01 -4.63 -14.17
N LEU A 89 -13.99 -4.18 -13.37
CA LEU A 89 -15.23 -3.55 -13.87
C LEU A 89 -15.03 -2.09 -14.23
#